data_AF-A0A366XPF1-F1
#
_entry.id   AF-A0A366XPF1-F1
#
_cell.length_a   1.000
_cell.length_b   1.000
_cell.length_c   1.000
_cell.angle_alpha   90.00
_cell.angle_beta   90.00
_cell.angle_gamma   90.00
#
_symmetry.space_group_name_H-M   'P 1'
#
loop_
_entity.id
_entity.type
_entity.pdbx_description
1 polymer ?
#
loop_
_entity_poly.entity_id
_entity_poly.type
_entity_poly.pdbx_seq_one_letter_code
_entity_poly.pdbx_strand_id
1 'polypeptide(L)'
;MVTATKQENRLQQYFKDQYLFHQKQWMEVDRELLYTSRLAYWTHWVSLHIDYITFRIKRPNLTKEQRIELINQREELYQFKNLAFLLLLRSKYAKLKAFIPKMHHKLCSTHRKWCFENDGNKPIYYSLENHEQFKECPNCQKGDRHFYSLYAIRIKHEDTKTFFLFHTPYLILKDKIQEDVEDLPQLRRFIGDIGVSKFHPYPNFRKGQKPPYYVFSYELTTKQFKKNYVKLKKYFQDKK
;
A
#
# COMPACT_ATOMS: atom_id res chain seq x y z
N MET A 1 20.40 -19.80 -22.28
CA MET A 1 19.08 -19.17 -22.08
C MET A 1 18.27 -20.00 -21.09
N VAL A 2 18.27 -19.61 -19.80
CA VAL A 2 17.37 -20.16 -18.78
C VAL A 2 16.33 -19.07 -18.51
N THR A 3 15.42 -18.88 -19.46
CA THR A 3 14.87 -17.54 -19.75
C THR A 3 13.48 -17.32 -19.14
N ALA A 4 13.41 -16.41 -18.16
CA ALA A 4 12.23 -15.89 -17.46
C ALA A 4 11.46 -16.87 -16.52
N THR A 5 10.86 -17.95 -17.02
CA THR A 5 9.93 -18.79 -16.24
C THR A 5 10.56 -19.52 -15.06
N LYS A 6 11.81 -20.01 -15.19
CA LYS A 6 12.52 -20.66 -14.09
C LYS A 6 12.87 -19.70 -12.94
N GLN A 7 13.13 -18.43 -13.26
CA GLN A 7 13.44 -17.40 -12.27
C GLN A 7 12.18 -16.94 -11.53
N GLU A 8 11.07 -16.77 -12.25
CA GLU A 8 9.75 -16.47 -11.67
C GLU A 8 9.31 -17.57 -10.69
N ASN A 9 9.47 -18.85 -11.08
CA ASN A 9 9.15 -19.99 -10.22
C ASN A 9 10.01 -20.03 -8.95
N ARG A 10 11.31 -19.70 -9.03
CA ARG A 10 12.20 -19.61 -7.86
C ARG A 10 11.80 -18.50 -6.91
N LEU A 11 11.47 -17.32 -7.43
CA LEU A 11 11.01 -16.20 -6.61
C LEU A 11 9.68 -16.53 -5.94
N GLN A 12 8.73 -17.10 -6.69
CA GLN A 12 7.47 -17.53 -6.11
C GLN A 12 7.66 -18.55 -4.98
N GLN A 13 8.53 -19.55 -5.18
CA GLN A 13 8.83 -20.52 -4.13
C GLN A 13 9.45 -19.85 -2.91
N TYR A 14 10.43 -18.98 -3.10
CA TYR A 14 11.06 -18.22 -2.02
C TYR A 14 10.03 -17.45 -1.18
N PHE A 15 9.13 -16.67 -1.80
CA PHE A 15 8.12 -15.91 -1.06
C PHE A 15 7.08 -16.82 -0.38
N LYS A 16 6.76 -17.98 -0.97
CA LYS A 16 5.89 -19.00 -0.32
C LYS A 16 6.56 -19.56 0.95
N ASP A 17 7.82 -19.96 0.85
CA ASP A 17 8.56 -20.55 1.97
C ASP A 17 8.73 -19.55 3.12
N GLN A 18 9.06 -18.30 2.78
CA GLN A 18 9.15 -17.21 3.74
C GLN A 18 7.81 -16.90 4.43
N TYR A 19 6.71 -16.90 3.67
CA TYR A 19 5.37 -16.73 4.25
C TYR A 19 4.99 -17.88 5.19
N LEU A 20 5.37 -19.11 4.88
CA LEU A 20 5.14 -20.27 5.76
C LEU A 20 6.01 -20.20 7.01
N PHE A 21 7.28 -19.83 6.87
CA PHE A 21 8.21 -19.63 7.97
C PHE A 21 7.67 -18.60 8.98
N HIS A 22 7.31 -17.40 8.52
CA HIS A 22 6.79 -16.37 9.41
C HIS A 22 5.43 -16.71 10.03
N GLN A 23 4.57 -17.47 9.34
CA GLN A 23 3.32 -17.92 9.95
C GLN A 23 3.55 -18.81 11.17
N LYS A 24 4.59 -19.66 11.17
CA LYS A 24 4.95 -20.46 12.34
C LYS A 24 5.36 -19.55 13.50
N GLN A 25 6.27 -18.60 13.25
CA GLN A 25 6.73 -17.65 14.25
C GLN A 25 5.59 -16.80 14.84
N TRP A 26 4.68 -16.30 14.00
CA TRP A 26 3.54 -15.53 14.50
C TRP A 26 2.59 -16.36 15.35
N MET A 27 2.36 -17.62 14.96
CA MET A 27 1.49 -18.54 15.69
C MET A 27 2.06 -18.89 17.07
N GLU A 28 3.39 -19.02 17.18
CA GLU A 28 4.09 -19.27 18.45
C GLU A 28 3.91 -18.13 19.45
N VAL A 29 3.85 -16.88 18.97
CA VAL A 29 3.60 -15.73 19.84
C VAL A 29 2.13 -15.66 20.24
N ASP A 30 1.23 -15.51 19.27
CA ASP A 30 -0.22 -15.55 19.51
C ASP A 30 -1.06 -15.59 18.21
N ARG A 31 -2.32 -16.00 18.37
CA ARG A 31 -3.28 -16.12 17.25
C ARG A 31 -3.64 -14.79 16.58
N GLU A 32 -3.67 -13.67 17.31
CA GLU A 32 -3.96 -12.36 16.71
C GLU A 32 -2.82 -11.91 15.81
N LEU A 33 -1.56 -12.08 16.23
CA LEU A 33 -0.38 -11.75 15.43
C LEU A 33 -0.38 -12.57 14.15
N LEU A 34 -0.71 -13.86 14.22
CA LEU A 34 -0.84 -14.71 13.05
C LEU A 34 -1.88 -14.16 12.07
N TYR A 35 -3.11 -13.93 12.50
CA TYR A 35 -4.17 -13.51 11.58
C TYR A 35 -3.97 -12.09 11.06
N THR A 36 -3.51 -11.17 11.91
CA THR A 36 -3.19 -9.79 11.55
C THR A 36 -2.07 -9.76 10.51
N SER A 37 -0.97 -10.48 10.77
CA SER A 37 0.19 -10.51 9.87
C SER A 37 -0.09 -11.24 8.55
N ARG A 38 -0.96 -12.26 8.56
CA ARG A 38 -1.42 -12.91 7.32
C ARG A 38 -2.23 -11.96 6.44
N LEU A 39 -3.18 -11.21 7.01
CA LEU A 39 -3.93 -10.23 6.24
C LEU A 39 -3.02 -9.10 5.74
N ALA A 40 -2.12 -8.61 6.60
CA ALA A 40 -1.13 -7.60 6.21
C ALA A 40 -0.24 -8.08 5.07
N TYR A 41 0.26 -9.32 5.11
CA TYR A 41 1.06 -9.92 4.04
C TYR A 41 0.35 -9.88 2.69
N TRP A 42 -0.91 -10.30 2.63
CA TRP A 42 -1.67 -10.26 1.36
C TRP A 42 -2.12 -8.85 0.97
N THR A 43 -2.26 -7.93 1.93
CA THR A 43 -2.49 -6.50 1.65
C THR A 43 -1.27 -5.84 1.00
N HIS A 44 -0.05 -6.28 1.34
CA HIS A 44 1.16 -5.85 0.65
C HIS A 44 1.14 -6.25 -0.83
N TRP A 45 0.78 -7.50 -1.14
CA TRP A 45 0.64 -7.97 -2.52
C TRP A 45 -0.48 -7.27 -3.29
N VAL A 46 -1.61 -6.98 -2.63
CA VAL A 46 -2.66 -6.11 -3.18
C VAL A 46 -2.10 -4.74 -3.58
N SER A 47 -1.26 -4.15 -2.73
CA SER A 47 -0.65 -2.84 -2.99
C SER A 47 0.32 -2.89 -4.18
N LEU A 48 1.14 -3.95 -4.29
CA LEU A 48 2.02 -4.16 -5.45
C LEU A 48 1.22 -4.34 -6.76
N HIS A 49 0.05 -4.98 -6.72
CA HIS A 49 -0.83 -5.09 -7.89
C HIS A 49 -1.47 -3.75 -8.27
N ILE A 50 -1.87 -2.92 -7.30
CA ILE A 50 -2.36 -1.56 -7.56
C ILE A 50 -1.31 -0.74 -8.32
N ASP A 51 -0.05 -0.78 -7.88
CA ASP A 51 1.06 -0.08 -8.53
C ASP A 51 1.29 -0.59 -9.95
N TYR A 52 1.33 -1.91 -10.12
CA TYR A 52 1.48 -2.55 -11.42
C TYR A 52 0.36 -2.16 -12.40
N ILE A 53 -0.89 -2.26 -11.97
CA ILE A 53 -2.06 -1.91 -12.79
C ILE A 53 -2.04 -0.42 -13.12
N THR A 54 -1.69 0.45 -12.17
CA THR A 54 -1.55 1.90 -12.41
C THR A 54 -0.52 2.21 -13.48
N PHE A 55 0.61 1.49 -13.48
CA PHE A 55 1.59 1.58 -14.56
C PHE A 55 1.05 1.02 -15.89
N ARG A 56 0.37 -0.12 -15.87
CA ARG A 56 -0.20 -0.75 -17.08
C ARG A 56 -1.22 0.15 -17.77
N ILE A 57 -2.14 0.77 -17.02
CA ILE A 57 -3.18 1.68 -17.55
C ILE A 57 -2.54 2.82 -18.36
N LYS A 58 -1.36 3.31 -17.98
CA LYS A 58 -0.69 4.41 -18.70
C LYS A 58 -0.10 4.00 -20.06
N ARG A 59 -0.09 2.71 -20.42
CA ARG A 59 0.47 2.26 -21.70
C ARG A 59 -0.41 2.69 -22.88
N PRO A 60 0.20 3.09 -24.02
CA PRO A 60 -0.55 3.58 -25.17
C PRO A 60 -1.30 2.46 -25.92
N ASN A 61 -0.77 1.23 -25.92
CA ASN A 61 -1.26 0.13 -26.77
C ASN A 61 -2.36 -0.74 -26.11
N LEU A 62 -3.11 -0.21 -25.14
CA LEU A 62 -4.25 -0.92 -24.54
C LEU A 62 -5.53 -0.61 -25.30
N THR A 63 -6.33 -1.63 -25.61
CA THR A 63 -7.69 -1.41 -26.10
C THR A 63 -8.55 -0.73 -25.02
N LYS A 64 -9.69 -0.16 -25.43
CA LYS A 64 -10.63 0.48 -24.49
C LYS A 64 -11.13 -0.52 -23.45
N GLU A 65 -11.45 -1.73 -23.88
CA GLU A 65 -11.97 -2.83 -23.05
C GLU A 65 -10.93 -3.26 -22.01
N GLN A 66 -9.68 -3.49 -22.45
CA GLN A 66 -8.56 -3.84 -21.56
C GLN A 66 -8.31 -2.74 -20.52
N ARG A 67 -8.43 -1.48 -20.92
CA ARG A 67 -8.25 -0.33 -20.02
C ARG A 67 -9.34 -0.27 -18.96
N ILE A 68 -10.61 -0.50 -19.34
CA ILE A 68 -11.75 -0.54 -18.42
C ILE A 68 -11.58 -1.71 -17.43
N GLU A 69 -11.20 -2.90 -17.90
CA GLU A 69 -10.96 -4.06 -17.04
C GLU A 69 -9.88 -3.76 -15.99
N LEU A 70 -8.75 -3.18 -16.39
CA LEU A 70 -7.68 -2.80 -15.47
C LEU A 70 -8.13 -1.74 -14.45
N ILE A 71 -8.95 -0.77 -14.87
CA ILE A 71 -9.51 0.25 -13.95
C ILE A 71 -10.37 -0.44 -12.89
N ASN A 72 -11.27 -1.33 -13.30
CA ASN A 72 -12.15 -2.06 -12.39
C ASN A 72 -11.37 -2.95 -11.42
N GLN A 73 -10.36 -3.69 -11.90
CA GLN A 73 -9.47 -4.48 -11.05
C GLN A 73 -8.75 -3.60 -10.02
N ARG A 74 -8.24 -2.44 -10.44
CA ARG A 74 -7.57 -1.51 -9.53
C ARG A 74 -8.52 -0.97 -8.46
N GLU A 75 -9.76 -0.65 -8.83
CA GLU A 75 -10.79 -0.20 -7.89
C GLU A 75 -11.14 -1.29 -6.87
N GLU A 76 -11.33 -2.55 -7.30
CA GLU A 76 -11.54 -3.69 -6.40
C GLU A 76 -10.38 -3.82 -5.40
N LEU A 77 -9.12 -3.70 -5.87
CA LEU A 77 -7.95 -3.78 -5.00
C LEU A 77 -7.87 -2.62 -4.01
N TYR A 78 -8.23 -1.39 -4.40
CA TYR A 78 -8.33 -0.28 -3.46
C TYR A 78 -9.38 -0.53 -2.38
N GLN A 79 -10.53 -1.11 -2.73
CA GLN A 79 -11.55 -1.51 -1.76
C GLN A 79 -10.99 -2.56 -0.78
N PHE A 80 -10.26 -3.56 -1.26
CA PHE A 80 -9.59 -4.53 -0.39
C PHE A 80 -8.61 -3.86 0.55
N LYS A 81 -7.75 -2.99 0.03
CA LYS A 81 -6.77 -2.27 0.86
C LYS A 81 -7.46 -1.45 1.95
N ASN A 82 -8.54 -0.74 1.62
CA ASN A 82 -9.32 0.04 2.59
C ASN A 82 -10.01 -0.83 3.64
N LEU A 83 -10.61 -1.96 3.24
CA LEU A 83 -11.21 -2.93 4.17
C LEU A 83 -10.16 -3.52 5.12
N ALA A 84 -9.01 -3.91 4.58
CA ALA A 84 -7.91 -4.41 5.40
C ALA A 84 -7.37 -3.34 6.34
N PHE A 85 -7.20 -2.10 5.89
CA PHE A 85 -6.75 -1.00 6.74
C PHE A 85 -7.62 -0.89 7.99
N LEU A 86 -8.95 -0.79 7.82
CA LEU A 86 -9.89 -0.68 8.92
C LEU A 86 -9.89 -1.92 9.83
N LEU A 87 -9.80 -3.12 9.26
CA LEU A 87 -9.81 -4.35 10.04
C LEU A 87 -8.51 -4.53 10.83
N LEU A 88 -7.36 -4.24 10.21
CA LEU A 88 -6.04 -4.33 10.83
C LEU A 88 -5.90 -3.34 11.98
N LEU A 89 -6.53 -2.16 11.88
CA LEU A 89 -6.49 -1.13 12.93
C LEU A 89 -7.04 -1.63 14.28
N ARG A 90 -7.89 -2.66 14.25
CA ARG A 90 -8.44 -3.29 15.47
C ARG A 90 -7.45 -4.19 16.20
N SER A 91 -6.29 -4.48 15.62
CA SER A 91 -5.29 -5.32 16.26
C SER A 91 -4.44 -4.56 17.27
N LYS A 92 -4.09 -5.19 18.39
CA LYS A 92 -3.11 -4.67 19.36
C LYS A 92 -1.70 -4.47 18.77
N TYR A 93 -1.42 -5.07 17.60
CA TYR A 93 -0.16 -4.91 16.87
C TYR A 93 -0.15 -3.70 15.93
N ALA A 94 -1.29 -3.06 15.71
CA ALA A 94 -1.42 -1.91 14.84
C ALA A 94 -1.20 -0.60 15.60
N LYS A 95 -0.60 0.37 14.93
CA LYS A 95 -0.54 1.77 15.35
C LYS A 95 -0.94 2.66 14.18
N LEU A 96 -1.96 3.47 14.38
CA LEU A 96 -2.36 4.50 13.44
C LEU A 96 -1.36 5.67 13.48
N LYS A 97 -1.15 6.24 12.31
CA LYS A 97 -0.23 7.34 12.03
C LYS A 97 -0.79 8.17 10.89
N ALA A 98 -0.20 9.33 10.67
CA ALA A 98 -0.48 10.17 9.52
C ALA A 98 0.79 10.48 8.73
N PHE A 99 0.63 10.75 7.45
CA PHE A 99 1.61 11.47 6.65
C PHE A 99 0.91 12.71 6.09
N ILE A 100 1.34 13.88 6.54
CA ILE A 100 0.89 15.17 6.03
C ILE A 100 2.07 15.79 5.29
N PRO A 101 2.02 15.90 3.95
CA PRO A 101 3.08 16.57 3.22
C PRO A 101 3.08 18.08 3.49
N LYS A 102 4.24 18.74 3.31
CA LYS A 102 4.39 20.20 3.47
C LYS A 102 3.33 20.99 2.70
N MET A 103 3.01 20.56 1.49
CA MET A 103 1.84 21.02 0.75
C MET A 103 0.80 19.90 0.68
N HIS A 104 -0.33 20.06 1.35
CA HIS A 104 -1.36 19.01 1.44
C HIS A 104 -2.71 19.40 0.81
N HIS A 105 -2.86 20.64 0.35
CA HIS A 105 -4.06 21.06 -0.40
C HIS A 105 -4.04 20.49 -1.83
N LYS A 106 -5.23 20.32 -2.41
CA LYS A 106 -5.36 19.91 -3.82
C LYS A 106 -4.68 20.93 -4.75
N LEU A 107 -3.76 20.46 -5.60
CA LEU A 107 -3.07 21.31 -6.55
C LEU A 107 -3.99 21.78 -7.67
N CYS A 108 -3.80 23.02 -8.14
CA CYS A 108 -4.45 23.51 -9.36
C CYS A 108 -3.97 22.71 -10.60
N SER A 109 -4.72 22.78 -11.70
CA SER A 109 -4.41 22.06 -12.94
C SER A 109 -3.00 22.38 -13.46
N THR A 110 -2.60 23.65 -13.41
CA THR A 110 -1.27 24.12 -13.82
C THR A 110 -0.15 23.46 -13.02
N HIS A 111 -0.20 23.53 -11.69
CA HIS A 111 0.84 22.92 -10.85
C HIS A 111 0.81 21.39 -10.89
N ARG A 112 -0.37 20.78 -11.04
CA ARG A 112 -0.48 19.33 -11.24
C ARG A 112 0.18 18.88 -12.53
N LYS A 113 0.00 19.63 -13.63
CA LYS A 113 0.67 19.38 -14.92
C LYS A 113 2.17 19.61 -14.80
N TRP A 114 2.57 20.70 -14.14
CA TRP A 114 3.97 21.01 -13.88
C TRP A 114 4.70 19.87 -13.14
N CYS A 115 4.09 19.26 -12.11
CA CYS A 115 4.67 18.12 -11.40
C CYS A 115 4.96 16.94 -12.34
N PHE A 116 4.02 16.66 -13.25
CA PHE A 116 4.19 15.57 -14.23
C PHE A 116 5.34 15.84 -15.22
N GLU A 117 5.49 17.10 -15.64
CA GLU A 117 6.51 17.51 -16.61
C GLU A 117 7.92 17.61 -16.00
N ASN A 118 8.03 18.09 -14.75
CA ASN A 118 9.32 18.42 -14.14
C ASN A 118 9.86 17.32 -13.21
N ASP A 119 8.98 16.61 -12.50
CA ASP A 119 9.40 15.52 -11.60
C ASP A 119 9.30 14.13 -12.27
N GLY A 120 8.82 14.08 -13.51
CA GLY A 120 8.72 12.88 -14.33
C GLY A 120 7.91 11.77 -13.65
N ASN A 121 8.56 10.64 -13.37
CA ASN A 121 7.91 9.46 -12.78
C ASN A 121 7.95 9.43 -11.23
N LYS A 122 8.43 10.49 -10.58
CA LYS A 122 8.43 10.53 -9.10
C LYS A 122 6.98 10.55 -8.58
N PRO A 123 6.71 9.97 -7.39
CA PRO A 123 5.41 10.10 -6.75
C PRO A 123 5.06 11.56 -6.48
N ILE A 124 3.78 11.93 -6.55
CA ILE A 124 3.34 13.31 -6.29
C ILE A 124 3.81 13.84 -4.92
N TYR A 125 3.94 12.97 -3.92
CA TYR A 125 4.46 13.32 -2.60
C TYR A 125 5.90 13.84 -2.64
N TYR A 126 6.70 13.46 -3.63
CA TYR A 126 8.00 14.10 -3.85
C TYR A 126 7.82 15.59 -4.15
N SER A 127 6.94 15.92 -5.09
CA SER A 127 6.69 17.31 -5.48
C SER A 127 6.18 18.13 -4.30
N LEU A 128 5.23 17.57 -3.54
CA LEU A 128 4.60 18.24 -2.40
C LEU A 128 5.57 18.52 -1.23
N GLU A 129 6.69 17.79 -1.14
CA GLU A 129 7.71 17.94 -0.11
C GLU A 129 8.85 18.89 -0.50
N ASN A 130 9.11 19.04 -1.80
CA ASN A 130 10.32 19.69 -2.33
C ASN A 130 10.06 21.02 -3.05
N HIS A 131 8.81 21.33 -3.39
CA HIS A 131 8.48 22.52 -4.18
C HIS A 131 7.60 23.49 -3.39
N GLU A 132 8.25 24.49 -2.79
CA GLU A 132 7.57 25.45 -1.91
C GLU A 132 6.67 26.42 -2.67
N GLN A 133 6.88 26.62 -3.98
CA GLN A 133 6.04 27.50 -4.80
C GLN A 133 4.55 27.13 -4.80
N PHE A 134 4.21 25.89 -4.45
CA PHE A 134 2.81 25.48 -4.33
C PHE A 134 2.10 26.11 -3.13
N LYS A 135 2.85 26.44 -2.07
CA LYS A 135 2.33 27.10 -0.87
C LYS A 135 1.92 28.55 -1.17
N GLU A 136 2.67 29.21 -2.05
CA GLU A 136 2.45 30.60 -2.44
C GLU A 136 1.33 30.76 -3.46
N CYS A 137 0.96 29.69 -4.18
CA CYS A 137 -0.07 29.76 -5.21
C CYS A 137 -1.48 29.91 -4.62
N PRO A 138 -2.19 31.03 -4.85
CA PRO A 138 -3.53 31.26 -4.30
C PRO A 138 -4.56 30.21 -4.75
N ASN A 139 -4.41 29.71 -5.98
CA ASN A 139 -5.32 28.69 -6.52
C ASN A 139 -5.11 27.32 -5.87
N CYS A 140 -3.89 26.98 -5.46
CA CYS A 140 -3.63 25.74 -4.74
C CYS A 140 -4.07 25.84 -3.28
N GLN A 141 -3.97 27.03 -2.65
CA GLN A 141 -4.45 27.23 -1.27
C GLN A 141 -5.97 27.15 -1.13
N LYS A 142 -6.71 27.45 -2.20
CA LYS A 142 -8.17 27.24 -2.25
C LYS A 142 -8.59 25.77 -2.39
N GLY A 143 -7.65 24.87 -2.70
CA GLY A 143 -7.94 23.45 -2.87
C GLY A 143 -8.32 22.78 -1.56
N ASP A 144 -8.96 21.61 -1.62
CA ASP A 144 -9.38 20.87 -0.42
C ASP A 144 -8.19 20.60 0.51
N ARG A 145 -8.29 21.00 1.79
CA ARG A 145 -7.28 20.72 2.81
C ARG A 145 -7.15 19.21 3.02
N HIS A 146 -5.93 18.75 3.34
CA HIS A 146 -5.60 17.34 3.52
C HIS A 146 -5.89 16.42 2.31
N PHE A 147 -6.04 16.98 1.10
CA PHE A 147 -6.26 16.20 -0.12
C PHE A 147 -5.14 15.17 -0.37
N TYR A 148 -3.90 15.55 -0.07
CA TYR A 148 -2.74 14.66 -0.18
C TYR A 148 -2.27 14.08 1.15
N SER A 149 -3.00 14.29 2.24
CA SER A 149 -2.69 13.63 3.51
C SER A 149 -3.09 12.16 3.45
N LEU A 150 -2.32 11.32 4.13
CA LEU A 150 -2.53 9.88 4.20
C LEU A 150 -2.72 9.46 5.65
N TYR A 151 -3.71 8.61 5.91
CA TYR A 151 -3.63 7.72 7.05
C TYR A 151 -2.60 6.64 6.76
N ALA A 152 -1.86 6.25 7.78
CA ALA A 152 -0.90 5.17 7.73
C ALA A 152 -1.11 4.21 8.90
N ILE A 153 -1.15 2.91 8.62
CA ILE A 153 -1.22 1.88 9.66
C ILE A 153 0.10 1.13 9.69
N ARG A 154 0.75 1.13 10.86
CA ARG A 154 1.96 0.37 11.12
C ARG A 154 1.63 -0.87 11.94
N ILE A 155 1.94 -2.05 11.42
CA ILE A 155 1.86 -3.31 12.16
C ILE A 155 3.28 -3.71 12.52
N LYS A 156 3.59 -3.86 13.82
CA LYS A 156 4.95 -4.18 14.25
C LYS A 156 4.95 -5.21 15.38
N HIS A 157 5.86 -6.17 15.30
CA HIS A 157 6.20 -7.05 16.41
C HIS A 157 7.72 -7.29 16.38
N GLU A 158 8.40 -7.05 17.51
CA GLU A 158 9.87 -6.95 17.54
C GLU A 158 10.54 -8.32 17.49
N ASP A 159 10.09 -9.28 18.30
CA ASP A 159 10.74 -10.60 18.42
C ASP A 159 10.68 -11.39 17.11
N THR A 160 9.54 -11.32 16.41
CA THR A 160 9.36 -11.96 15.11
C THR A 160 9.83 -11.09 13.94
N LYS A 161 10.40 -9.90 14.23
CA LYS A 161 10.83 -8.90 13.24
C LYS A 161 9.72 -8.57 12.22
N THR A 162 8.47 -8.57 12.68
CA THR A 162 7.29 -8.24 11.86
C THR A 162 7.19 -6.73 11.71
N PHE A 163 7.03 -6.27 10.47
CA PHE A 163 6.80 -4.86 10.18
C PHE A 163 6.00 -4.71 8.89
N PHE A 164 4.82 -4.13 8.95
CA PHE A 164 4.09 -3.66 7.78
C PHE A 164 3.75 -2.19 7.92
N LEU A 165 3.70 -1.48 6.79
CA LEU A 165 3.24 -0.11 6.70
C LEU A 165 2.35 0.02 5.48
N PHE A 166 1.10 0.43 5.68
CA PHE A 166 0.17 0.71 4.59
C PHE A 166 -0.37 2.12 4.69
N HIS A 167 -0.59 2.76 3.54
CA HIS A 167 -1.16 4.10 3.47
C HIS A 167 -2.50 4.09 2.74
N THR A 168 -3.40 4.97 3.14
CA THR A 168 -4.64 5.25 2.42
C THR A 168 -4.96 6.74 2.49
N PRO A 169 -5.49 7.36 1.42
CA PRO A 169 -5.86 8.77 1.44
C PRO A 169 -6.78 9.10 2.61
N TYR A 170 -6.43 10.17 3.34
CA TYR A 170 -7.20 10.65 4.49
C TYR A 170 -8.68 10.81 4.15
N LEU A 171 -8.97 11.51 3.04
CA LEU A 171 -10.33 11.81 2.60
C LEU A 171 -11.19 10.56 2.33
N ILE A 172 -10.59 9.39 2.09
CA ILE A 172 -11.33 8.15 1.83
C ILE A 172 -11.84 7.52 3.14
N LEU A 173 -11.11 7.66 4.24
CA LEU A 173 -11.41 6.97 5.51
C LEU A 173 -11.70 7.90 6.70
N LYS A 174 -11.61 9.22 6.54
CA LYS A 174 -11.80 10.20 7.62
C LYS A 174 -13.09 9.95 8.44
N ASP A 175 -14.20 9.65 7.76
CA ASP A 175 -15.50 9.44 8.41
C ASP A 175 -15.59 8.08 9.14
N LYS A 176 -14.64 7.17 8.89
CA LYS A 176 -14.59 5.83 9.49
C LYS A 176 -13.56 5.72 10.62
N ILE A 177 -12.54 6.58 10.63
CA ILE A 177 -11.42 6.50 11.56
C ILE A 177 -11.61 7.45 12.76
N GLN A 178 -12.48 8.47 12.71
CA GLN A 178 -12.87 9.36 13.82
C GLN A 178 -11.71 10.08 14.57
N GLU A 179 -10.46 9.82 14.23
CA GLU A 179 -9.27 10.53 14.69
C GLU A 179 -8.84 11.57 13.63
N ASP A 180 -8.59 12.81 14.06
CA ASP A 180 -8.07 13.85 13.17
C ASP A 180 -6.64 13.47 12.73
N VAL A 181 -6.35 13.70 11.45
CA VAL A 181 -5.05 13.43 10.85
C VAL A 181 -3.93 14.27 11.46
N GLU A 182 -4.25 15.45 12.01
CA GLU A 182 -3.28 16.35 12.64
C GLU A 182 -2.83 15.87 14.03
N ASP A 183 -3.72 15.19 14.76
CA ASP A 183 -3.45 14.68 16.11
C ASP A 183 -2.63 13.37 16.10
N LEU A 184 -2.54 12.72 14.94
CA LEU A 184 -1.86 11.44 14.80
C LEU A 184 -0.33 11.58 14.79
N PRO A 185 0.40 10.57 15.31
CA PRO A 185 1.86 10.52 15.18
C PRO A 185 2.30 10.59 13.71
N GLN A 186 3.06 11.63 13.36
CA GLN A 186 3.46 11.89 11.99
C GLN A 186 4.59 10.96 11.51
N LEU A 187 4.47 10.50 10.26
CA LEU A 187 5.55 9.88 9.51
C LEU A 187 6.45 10.97 8.96
N ARG A 188 7.76 10.89 9.25
CA ARG A 188 8.75 11.89 8.78
C ARG A 188 8.88 11.99 7.27
N ARG A 189 8.50 10.94 6.53
CA ARG A 189 8.59 10.88 5.07
C ARG A 189 7.58 9.88 4.54
N PHE A 190 7.09 10.14 3.33
CA PHE A 190 6.40 9.13 2.56
C PHE A 190 7.39 8.00 2.23
N ILE A 191 7.05 6.80 2.65
CA ILE A 191 7.72 5.57 2.24
C ILE A 191 6.59 4.71 1.70
N GLY A 192 6.72 4.15 0.50
CA GLY A 192 5.68 3.29 -0.07
C GLY A 192 5.29 2.14 0.87
N ASP A 193 4.29 1.36 0.50
CA ASP A 193 3.81 0.30 1.40
C ASP A 193 4.88 -0.80 1.61
N ILE A 194 5.19 -1.10 2.88
CA ILE A 194 6.25 -2.05 3.28
C ILE A 194 5.63 -3.29 3.94
N GLY A 195 6.27 -4.45 3.80
CA GLY A 195 5.95 -5.67 4.57
C GLY A 195 7.09 -6.26 5.39
N VAL A 196 6.81 -7.34 6.14
CA VAL A 196 7.63 -7.89 7.26
C VAL A 196 9.12 -7.83 6.98
N SER A 197 9.69 -6.74 7.47
CA SER A 197 11.10 -6.35 7.56
C SER A 197 12.03 -6.48 6.34
N LYS A 198 11.78 -7.29 5.30
CA LYS A 198 12.56 -7.36 4.03
C LYS A 198 11.78 -7.87 2.81
N PHE A 199 10.46 -8.06 2.88
CA PHE A 199 9.67 -8.46 1.69
C PHE A 199 9.38 -7.33 0.73
N HIS A 200 9.74 -6.08 1.07
CA HIS A 200 9.66 -5.08 0.04
C HIS A 200 10.69 -5.47 -1.02
N PRO A 201 10.28 -5.71 -2.27
CA PRO A 201 11.20 -6.00 -3.34
C PRO A 201 12.39 -5.02 -3.42
N TYR A 202 12.14 -3.75 -3.09
CA TYR A 202 12.92 -2.62 -3.57
C TYR A 202 14.34 -2.41 -3.04
N PRO A 203 14.82 -2.91 -1.88
CA PRO A 203 16.14 -2.48 -1.41
C PRO A 203 17.29 -3.04 -2.26
N ASN A 204 17.06 -4.05 -3.11
CA ASN A 204 18.08 -4.63 -3.99
C ASN A 204 17.69 -4.73 -5.48
N PHE A 205 16.57 -4.14 -5.92
CA PHE A 205 16.24 -4.12 -7.34
C PHE A 205 17.16 -3.12 -8.06
N ARG A 206 18.21 -3.66 -8.71
CA ARG A 206 19.03 -2.92 -9.67
C ARG A 206 18.10 -2.28 -10.71
N LYS A 207 18.42 -1.04 -11.14
CA LYS A 207 17.79 -0.37 -12.29
C LYS A 207 17.59 -1.39 -13.42
N GLY A 208 16.34 -1.65 -13.80
CA GLY A 208 15.98 -2.55 -14.92
C GLY A 208 15.29 -3.87 -14.55
N GLN A 209 15.19 -4.24 -13.27
CA GLN A 209 14.45 -5.44 -12.86
C GLN A 209 12.96 -5.11 -12.58
N LYS A 210 12.05 -5.97 -13.04
CA LYS A 210 10.59 -5.80 -12.86
C LYS A 210 10.22 -5.91 -11.37
N PRO A 211 9.36 -5.04 -10.82
CA PRO A 211 8.80 -5.27 -9.50
C PRO A 211 8.11 -6.64 -9.46
N PRO A 212 8.14 -7.37 -8.34
CA PRO A 212 7.68 -8.76 -8.24
C PRO A 212 6.16 -8.89 -8.24
N TYR A 213 5.40 -7.95 -8.80
CA TYR A 213 3.95 -8.10 -8.97
C TYR A 213 3.58 -9.43 -9.68
N TYR A 214 4.51 -10.00 -10.45
CA TYR A 214 4.38 -11.29 -11.13
C TYR A 214 4.58 -12.51 -10.22
N VAL A 215 5.04 -12.34 -8.98
CA VAL A 215 5.30 -13.45 -8.04
C VAL A 215 4.01 -14.19 -7.69
N PHE A 216 2.94 -13.44 -7.42
CA PHE A 216 1.60 -13.98 -7.23
C PHE A 216 0.65 -13.31 -8.20
N SER A 217 -0.15 -14.11 -8.91
CA SER A 217 -1.14 -13.59 -9.85
C SER A 217 -2.20 -12.75 -9.14
N TYR A 218 -2.97 -11.98 -9.92
CA TYR A 218 -4.11 -11.23 -9.42
C TYR A 218 -5.10 -12.16 -8.71
N GLU A 219 -5.47 -13.27 -9.33
CA GLU A 219 -6.45 -14.24 -8.83
C GLU A 219 -5.98 -14.88 -7.52
N LEU A 220 -4.71 -15.26 -7.43
CA LEU A 220 -4.16 -15.82 -6.20
C LEU A 220 -4.14 -14.78 -5.09
N THR A 221 -3.72 -13.56 -5.39
CA THR A 221 -3.64 -12.46 -4.43
C THR A 221 -5.02 -12.12 -3.87
N THR A 222 -6.02 -11.95 -4.74
CA THR A 222 -7.40 -11.65 -4.32
C THR A 222 -8.03 -12.80 -3.55
N LYS A 223 -7.83 -14.05 -3.98
CA LYS A 223 -8.30 -15.26 -3.26
C LYS A 223 -7.71 -15.34 -1.86
N GLN A 224 -6.40 -15.16 -1.73
CA GLN A 224 -5.73 -15.22 -0.42
C GLN A 224 -6.08 -14.03 0.45
N PHE A 225 -6.20 -12.83 -0.12
CA PHE A 225 -6.70 -11.66 0.59
C PHE A 225 -8.08 -11.95 1.22
N LYS A 226 -9.07 -12.35 0.42
CA LYS A 226 -10.44 -12.63 0.88
C LYS A 226 -10.43 -13.69 2.00
N LYS A 227 -9.68 -14.79 1.81
CA LYS A 227 -9.53 -15.84 2.82
C LYS A 227 -8.98 -15.32 4.15
N ASN A 228 -7.93 -14.50 4.13
CA ASN A 228 -7.29 -14.00 5.36
C ASN A 228 -8.10 -12.88 6.00
N TYR A 229 -8.80 -12.06 5.21
CA TYR A 229 -9.74 -11.05 5.71
C TYR A 229 -10.86 -11.70 6.52
N VAL A 230 -11.51 -12.74 5.98
CA VAL A 230 -12.57 -13.48 6.69
C VAL A 230 -12.05 -14.10 7.99
N LYS A 231 -10.84 -14.68 7.97
CA LYS A 231 -10.23 -15.28 9.17
C LYS A 231 -9.99 -14.26 10.28
N LEU A 232 -9.38 -13.12 9.97
CA LEU A 232 -9.14 -12.08 10.97
C LEU A 232 -10.46 -11.44 11.44
N LYS A 233 -11.41 -11.22 10.52
CA LYS A 233 -12.73 -10.70 10.86
C LYS A 233 -13.45 -11.61 11.86
N LYS A 234 -13.46 -12.93 11.59
CA LYS A 234 -14.04 -13.92 12.50
C LYS A 234 -13.33 -13.93 13.86
N TYR A 235 -12.00 -13.91 13.87
CA TYR A 235 -11.23 -13.83 15.13
C TYR A 235 -11.64 -12.64 16.01
N PHE A 236 -11.86 -11.47 15.41
CA PHE A 236 -12.31 -10.28 16.14
C PHE A 236 -13.82 -10.23 16.44
N GLN A 237 -14.61 -11.14 15.88
CA GLN A 237 -16.02 -11.32 16.23
C GLN A 237 -16.13 -12.28 17.42
N ASP A 238 -15.40 -13.39 17.40
CA ASP A 238 -15.40 -14.42 18.45
C ASP A 238 -14.76 -13.93 19.77
N LYS A 239 -14.07 -12.79 19.75
CA LYS A 239 -13.48 -12.12 20.93
C LYS A 239 -14.44 -11.18 21.68
N LYS A 240 -15.57 -10.84 21.07
CA LYS A 240 -16.61 -10.02 21.71
C LYS A 240 -17.55 -10.90 22.50
#